data_AF-A0ABD4T465-F1
#
_entry.id   AF-A0ABD4T465-F1
#
_cell.length_a   1.000
_cell.length_b   1.000
_cell.length_c   1.000
_cell.angle_alpha   90.00
_cell.angle_beta   90.00
_cell.angle_gamma   90.00
#
_symmetry.space_group_name_H-M   'P 1'
#
loop_
_entity.id
_entity.type
_entity.pdbx_description
1 polymer ?
#
loop_
_entity_poly.entity_id
_entity_poly.type
_entity_poly.pdbx_seq_one_letter_code
_entity_poly.pdbx_strand_id
1 'polypeptide(L)'
;MNPCCPCDTLIHPGKPMIPAGLTDLPRQLATFADFRQVMLREIPTQAALSQWRSREGEDLGLMLLEMWAYVLDLLSFYDRQIAHETYLRTAVRSASLYQLVQMIGYQPRPALAAAVVLGAIATGNQAVTLPPRTGFRSDAFGDEPPQIFETEQEQLIHPLTNEWQVAPTRDRNFPGELLLEQTSLSPDQLVLLSWGNQHHGGRVQQVEAIAALDGNTYLQVRITPPPAIDTNVQLSNLQLLTPTVSARLNLSRVPPPSMTPPSLGSFEFDQSNSVAQAQLAV
;
A
#
# COMPACT_ATOMS: atom_id res chain seq x y z
N MET A 1 -9.27 -70.79 18.57
CA MET A 1 -9.23 -71.29 17.18
C MET A 1 -8.24 -70.45 16.41
N ASN A 2 -7.20 -71.03 15.80
CA ASN A 2 -6.29 -70.28 14.93
C ASN A 2 -6.99 -69.93 13.62
N PRO A 3 -6.92 -68.68 13.14
CA PRO A 3 -7.47 -68.32 11.84
C PRO A 3 -6.75 -69.09 10.72
N CYS A 4 -7.53 -69.63 9.78
CA CYS A 4 -7.00 -70.46 8.69
C CYS A 4 -6.41 -69.58 7.56
N CYS A 5 -6.89 -68.35 7.41
CA CYS A 5 -6.34 -67.34 6.50
C CYS A 5 -6.04 -66.00 7.21
N PRO A 6 -4.97 -65.26 6.82
CA PRO A 6 -4.70 -63.91 7.32
C PRO A 6 -5.81 -62.89 7.01
N CYS A 7 -6.63 -63.12 5.98
CA CYS A 7 -7.80 -62.29 5.69
C CYS A 7 -8.98 -62.54 6.65
N ASP A 8 -8.96 -63.65 7.40
CA ASP A 8 -10.00 -63.92 8.38
C ASP A 8 -9.81 -63.12 9.65
N THR A 9 -8.64 -62.51 9.91
CA THR A 9 -8.44 -61.69 11.12
C THR A 9 -9.10 -60.33 10.95
N LEU A 10 -10.16 -60.06 11.72
CA LEU A 10 -10.74 -58.73 11.81
C LEU A 10 -9.81 -57.85 12.66
N ILE A 11 -9.12 -56.92 12.01
CA ILE A 11 -8.31 -55.92 12.69
C ILE A 11 -9.23 -54.72 12.98
N HIS A 12 -9.65 -54.59 14.24
CA HIS A 12 -10.53 -53.51 14.66
C HIS A 12 -10.18 -52.98 16.06
N PRO A 13 -10.21 -51.64 16.26
CA PRO A 13 -10.22 -50.62 15.22
C PRO A 13 -8.87 -50.60 14.49
N GLY A 14 -8.88 -50.26 13.20
CA GLY A 14 -7.64 -50.02 12.46
C GLY A 14 -6.87 -48.83 13.07
N LYS A 15 -5.54 -48.88 13.08
CA LYS A 15 -4.73 -47.73 13.51
C LYS A 15 -5.01 -46.54 12.57
N PRO A 16 -5.49 -45.39 13.08
CA PRO A 16 -5.77 -44.24 12.23
C PRO A 16 -4.45 -43.68 11.66
N MET A 17 -4.44 -43.42 10.35
CA MET A 17 -3.33 -42.71 9.71
C MET A 17 -3.63 -41.22 9.72
N ILE A 18 -2.83 -40.45 10.46
CA ILE A 18 -3.03 -39.00 10.64
C ILE A 18 -1.79 -38.27 10.10
N PRO A 19 -1.63 -38.14 8.77
CA PRO A 19 -0.60 -37.29 8.20
C PRO A 19 -0.84 -35.81 8.53
N ALA A 20 0.22 -35.01 8.47
CA ALA A 20 0.11 -33.56 8.53
C ALA A 20 -0.69 -33.04 7.33
N GLY A 21 -1.44 -31.95 7.50
CA GLY A 21 -2.13 -31.35 6.35
C GLY A 21 -3.51 -31.94 6.02
N LEU A 22 -4.15 -32.71 6.89
CA LEU A 22 -5.58 -33.09 6.76
C LEU A 22 -6.61 -32.03 7.19
N THR A 23 -7.55 -31.67 6.32
CA THR A 23 -8.70 -30.79 6.67
C THR A 23 -9.79 -31.53 7.45
N ASP A 24 -9.68 -32.85 7.52
CA ASP A 24 -10.59 -33.72 8.26
C ASP A 24 -9.78 -34.80 8.97
N LEU A 25 -9.90 -34.87 10.30
CA LEU A 25 -9.19 -35.86 11.10
C LEU A 25 -9.97 -37.19 11.15
N PRO A 26 -9.39 -38.32 10.69
CA PRO A 26 -10.00 -39.64 10.80
C PRO A 26 -9.84 -40.18 12.23
N ARG A 27 -10.42 -39.47 13.20
CA ARG A 27 -10.36 -39.80 14.64
C ARG A 27 -11.54 -40.63 15.13
N GLN A 28 -12.63 -40.69 14.36
CA GLN A 28 -13.71 -41.63 14.62
C GLN A 28 -13.19 -43.05 14.38
N LEU A 29 -13.14 -43.84 15.45
CA LEU A 29 -12.54 -45.17 15.42
C LEU A 29 -13.29 -46.14 14.50
N ALA A 30 -14.62 -46.05 14.53
CA ALA A 30 -15.53 -46.94 13.84
C ALA A 30 -16.97 -46.42 13.89
N THR A 31 -17.85 -47.06 13.13
CA THR A 31 -19.30 -46.79 13.11
C THR A 31 -20.07 -47.86 13.88
N PHE A 32 -21.36 -47.63 14.12
CA PHE A 32 -22.28 -48.62 14.70
C PHE A 32 -22.15 -50.01 14.06
N ALA A 33 -22.12 -50.09 12.73
CA ALA A 33 -22.09 -51.36 12.00
C ALA A 33 -20.79 -52.13 12.30
N ASP A 34 -19.67 -51.43 12.37
CA ASP A 34 -18.36 -52.01 12.66
C ASP A 34 -18.32 -52.54 14.10
N PHE A 35 -18.76 -51.73 15.08
CA PHE A 35 -18.81 -52.13 16.48
C PHE A 35 -19.73 -53.34 16.70
N ARG A 36 -20.91 -53.32 16.09
CA ARG A 36 -21.85 -54.45 16.12
C ARG A 36 -21.22 -55.71 15.54
N GLN A 37 -20.56 -55.62 14.39
CA GLN A 37 -19.92 -56.77 13.74
C GLN A 37 -18.82 -57.37 14.62
N VAL A 38 -17.98 -56.53 15.24
CA VAL A 38 -16.89 -56.98 16.12
C VAL A 38 -17.44 -57.64 17.37
N MET A 39 -18.42 -57.02 18.03
CA MET A 39 -19.03 -57.59 19.24
C MET A 39 -19.69 -58.93 18.96
N LEU A 40 -20.45 -59.07 17.86
CA LEU A 40 -21.05 -60.34 17.46
C LEU A 40 -20.01 -61.42 17.15
N ARG A 41 -18.90 -61.01 16.52
CA ARG A 41 -17.79 -61.90 16.19
C ARG A 41 -17.04 -62.40 17.43
N GLU A 42 -16.96 -61.59 18.49
CA GLU A 42 -16.28 -61.94 19.75
C GLU A 42 -17.14 -62.80 20.69
N ILE A 43 -18.46 -62.92 20.49
CA ILE A 43 -19.32 -63.77 21.34
C ILE A 43 -18.76 -65.19 21.56
N PRO A 44 -18.30 -65.93 20.53
CA PRO A 44 -17.81 -67.30 20.70
C PRO A 44 -16.50 -67.39 21.51
N THR A 45 -15.75 -66.29 21.64
CA THR A 45 -14.52 -66.25 22.46
C THR A 45 -14.85 -66.10 23.95
N GLN A 46 -16.05 -65.63 24.27
CA GLN A 46 -16.53 -65.47 25.64
C GLN A 46 -17.19 -66.76 26.15
N ALA A 47 -16.52 -67.46 27.08
CA ALA A 47 -17.01 -68.74 27.62
C ALA A 47 -18.45 -68.65 28.19
N ALA A 48 -18.77 -67.54 28.87
CA ALA A 48 -20.09 -67.29 29.45
C ALA A 48 -21.21 -67.18 28.40
N LEU A 49 -20.88 -66.80 27.16
CA LEU A 49 -21.83 -66.60 26.06
C LEU A 49 -21.73 -67.67 24.98
N SER A 50 -20.91 -68.70 25.19
CA SER A 50 -20.61 -69.74 24.19
C SER A 50 -21.85 -70.52 23.71
N GLN A 51 -22.88 -70.63 24.55
CA GLN A 51 -24.16 -71.29 24.25
C GLN A 51 -25.21 -70.36 23.65
N TRP A 52 -24.98 -69.03 23.67
CA TRP A 52 -25.92 -68.08 23.08
C TRP A 52 -25.88 -68.19 21.55
N ARG A 53 -27.05 -68.36 20.93
CA ARG A 53 -27.22 -68.64 19.50
C ARG A 53 -28.22 -67.72 18.82
N SER A 54 -28.79 -66.76 19.54
CA SER A 54 -29.83 -65.89 18.98
C SER A 54 -29.26 -65.01 17.86
N ARG A 55 -30.04 -64.87 16.79
CA ARG A 55 -29.74 -64.01 15.64
C ARG A 55 -30.96 -63.17 15.22
N GLU A 56 -32.01 -63.20 16.03
CA GLU A 56 -33.30 -62.59 15.76
C GLU A 56 -33.41 -61.23 16.47
N GLY A 57 -34.08 -60.27 15.83
CA GLY A 57 -34.20 -58.90 16.35
C GLY A 57 -35.02 -58.78 17.64
N GLU A 58 -35.70 -59.84 18.07
CA GLU A 58 -36.52 -59.86 19.29
C GLU A 58 -35.74 -60.30 20.55
N ASP A 59 -34.46 -60.67 20.41
CA ASP A 59 -33.65 -61.11 21.55
C ASP A 59 -33.02 -59.93 22.33
N LEU A 60 -33.24 -59.92 23.64
CA LEU A 60 -32.73 -58.91 24.55
C LEU A 60 -31.20 -58.83 24.52
N GLY A 61 -30.51 -59.96 24.37
CA GLY A 61 -29.05 -59.99 24.30
C GLY A 61 -28.52 -59.23 23.08
N LEU A 62 -29.19 -59.41 21.93
CA LEU A 62 -28.84 -58.71 20.70
C LEU A 62 -29.17 -57.22 20.80
N MET A 63 -30.34 -56.87 21.33
CA MET A 63 -30.72 -55.46 21.57
C MET A 63 -29.72 -54.75 22.49
N LEU A 64 -29.23 -55.42 23.53
CA LEU A 64 -28.24 -54.85 24.43
C LEU A 64 -26.89 -54.60 23.74
N LEU A 65 -26.44 -55.53 22.89
CA LEU A 65 -25.23 -55.32 22.09
C LEU A 65 -25.39 -54.18 21.08
N GLU A 66 -26.56 -54.05 20.45
CA GLU A 66 -26.85 -52.96 19.54
C GLU A 66 -26.92 -51.62 20.28
N MET A 67 -27.51 -51.57 21.47
CA MET A 67 -27.47 -50.40 22.34
C MET A 67 -26.02 -50.00 22.66
N TRP A 68 -25.16 -50.95 23.00
CA TRP A 68 -23.74 -50.67 23.24
C TRP A 68 -23.01 -50.22 21.97
N ALA A 69 -23.31 -50.80 20.81
CA ALA A 69 -22.73 -50.38 19.54
C ALA A 69 -23.09 -48.92 19.23
N TYR A 70 -24.31 -48.51 19.55
CA TYR A 70 -24.75 -47.13 19.41
C TYR A 70 -24.00 -46.18 20.35
N VAL A 71 -23.83 -46.56 21.63
CA VAL A 71 -23.06 -45.77 22.59
C VAL A 71 -21.60 -45.60 22.13
N LEU A 72 -20.98 -46.66 21.63
CA LEU A 72 -19.59 -46.62 21.14
C LEU A 72 -19.43 -45.76 19.88
N ASP A 73 -20.40 -45.80 18.97
CA ASP A 73 -20.41 -44.92 17.78
C ASP A 73 -20.52 -43.45 18.20
N LEU A 74 -21.45 -43.14 19.12
CA LEU A 74 -21.63 -41.78 19.62
C LEU A 74 -20.37 -41.25 20.32
N LEU A 75 -19.71 -42.07 21.14
CA LEU A 75 -18.44 -41.70 21.76
C LEU A 75 -17.34 -41.48 20.72
N SER A 76 -17.26 -42.33 19.70
CA SER A 76 -16.27 -42.21 18.62
C SER A 76 -16.52 -40.94 17.78
N PHE A 77 -17.78 -40.59 17.55
CA PHE A 77 -18.17 -39.34 16.91
C PHE A 77 -17.74 -38.12 17.74
N TYR A 78 -18.02 -38.11 19.05
CA TYR A 78 -17.61 -37.00 19.91
C TYR A 78 -16.10 -36.89 20.05
N ASP A 79 -15.36 -37.99 20.10
CA ASP A 79 -13.89 -37.98 20.10
C ASP A 79 -13.34 -37.30 18.83
N ARG A 80 -13.92 -37.61 17.67
CA ARG A 80 -13.60 -36.90 16.42
C ARG A 80 -13.93 -35.41 16.51
N GLN A 81 -15.11 -35.05 17.01
CA GLN A 81 -15.53 -33.66 17.10
C GLN A 81 -14.63 -32.85 18.04
N ILE A 82 -14.26 -33.40 19.20
CA ILE A 82 -13.34 -32.77 20.15
C ILE A 82 -11.96 -32.60 19.51
N ALA A 83 -11.47 -33.63 18.81
CA ALA A 83 -10.19 -33.56 18.13
C ALA A 83 -10.19 -32.48 17.04
N HIS A 84 -11.27 -32.34 16.26
CA HIS A 84 -11.41 -31.27 15.26
C HIS A 84 -11.28 -29.87 15.87
N GLU A 85 -11.91 -29.64 17.02
CA GLU A 85 -11.86 -28.35 17.71
C GLU A 85 -10.48 -28.02 18.34
N THR A 86 -9.57 -29.00 18.41
CA THR A 86 -8.23 -28.82 19.02
C THR A 86 -7.18 -28.32 18.02
N TYR A 87 -7.44 -28.35 16.71
CA TYR A 87 -6.51 -27.88 15.69
C TYR A 87 -7.06 -26.71 14.89
N LEU A 88 -6.22 -25.69 14.65
CA LEU A 88 -6.59 -24.45 13.96
C LEU A 88 -7.25 -24.65 12.59
N ARG A 89 -6.85 -25.69 11.85
CA ARG A 89 -7.34 -25.93 10.49
C ARG A 89 -8.65 -26.70 10.44
N THR A 90 -8.98 -27.44 11.50
CA THR A 90 -10.18 -28.29 11.55
C THR A 90 -11.24 -27.72 12.50
N ALA A 91 -10.88 -26.80 13.38
CA ALA A 91 -11.82 -26.20 14.33
C ALA A 91 -12.87 -25.37 13.58
N VAL A 92 -14.15 -25.61 13.90
CA VAL A 92 -15.29 -24.93 13.28
C VAL A 92 -15.86 -23.88 14.23
N ARG A 93 -15.80 -24.11 15.54
CA ARG A 93 -16.34 -23.16 16.51
C ARG A 93 -15.39 -21.97 16.65
N SER A 94 -15.95 -20.77 16.49
CA SER A 94 -15.22 -19.52 16.68
C SER A 94 -14.55 -19.46 18.05
N ALA A 95 -15.24 -19.87 19.12
CA ALA A 95 -14.68 -19.90 20.48
C ALA A 95 -13.41 -20.76 20.59
N SER A 96 -13.38 -21.95 19.99
CA SER A 96 -12.19 -22.81 19.96
C SER A 96 -11.07 -22.14 19.19
N LEU A 97 -11.36 -21.57 18.01
CA LEU A 97 -10.39 -20.84 17.21
C LEU A 97 -9.76 -19.68 17.99
N TYR A 98 -10.57 -18.86 18.67
CA TYR A 98 -10.10 -17.77 19.54
C TYR A 98 -9.13 -18.28 20.62
N GLN A 99 -9.46 -19.37 21.30
CA GLN A 99 -8.59 -19.95 22.33
C GLN A 99 -7.28 -20.47 21.74
N LEU A 100 -7.34 -21.15 20.59
CA LEU A 100 -6.16 -21.69 19.90
C LEU A 100 -5.21 -20.59 19.43
N VAL A 101 -5.73 -19.53 18.81
CA VAL A 101 -4.89 -18.42 18.32
C VAL A 101 -4.38 -17.53 19.46
N GLN A 102 -5.11 -17.43 20.56
CA GLN A 102 -4.66 -16.68 21.73
C GLN A 102 -3.39 -17.30 22.35
N MET A 103 -3.23 -18.62 22.29
CA MET A 103 -2.02 -19.30 22.77
C MET A 103 -0.75 -18.90 22.00
N ILE A 104 -0.87 -18.53 20.72
CA ILE A 104 0.26 -18.05 19.90
C ILE A 104 0.40 -16.53 19.93
N GLY A 105 -0.35 -15.84 20.80
CA GLY A 105 -0.34 -14.38 20.93
C GLY A 105 -1.08 -13.65 19.81
N TYR A 106 -1.82 -14.35 18.95
CA TYR A 106 -2.65 -13.71 17.93
C TYR A 106 -4.02 -13.37 18.51
N GLN A 107 -4.39 -12.10 18.42
CA GLN A 107 -5.73 -11.63 18.76
C GLN A 107 -6.48 -11.31 17.45
N PRO A 108 -7.55 -12.06 17.10
CA PRO A 108 -8.34 -11.76 15.93
C PRO A 108 -8.93 -10.36 16.02
N ARG A 109 -9.10 -9.70 14.87
CA ARG A 109 -9.67 -8.35 14.82
C ARG A 109 -11.10 -8.40 15.37
N PRO A 110 -11.43 -7.57 16.38
CA PRO A 110 -12.80 -7.48 16.86
C PRO A 110 -13.70 -6.90 15.78
N ALA A 111 -15.02 -6.94 16.01
CA ALA A 111 -15.94 -6.14 15.21
C ALA A 111 -15.54 -4.66 15.35
N LEU A 112 -15.26 -4.02 14.21
CA LEU A 112 -14.90 -2.61 14.15
C LEU A 112 -16.13 -1.80 13.71
N ALA A 113 -16.34 -0.65 14.34
CA ALA A 113 -17.34 0.31 13.89
C ALA A 113 -16.90 0.93 12.54
N ALA A 114 -17.87 1.30 11.72
CA ALA A 114 -17.61 2.07 10.52
C ALA A 114 -17.28 3.52 10.88
N ALA A 115 -16.30 4.11 10.19
CA ALA A 115 -15.90 5.50 10.36
C ALA A 115 -16.04 6.25 9.04
N VAL A 116 -16.57 7.48 9.10
CA VAL A 116 -16.80 8.34 7.94
C VAL A 116 -16.37 9.77 8.25
N VAL A 117 -15.92 10.49 7.22
CA VAL A 117 -15.65 11.93 7.31
C VAL A 117 -16.86 12.66 6.74
N LEU A 118 -17.50 13.51 7.56
CA LEU A 118 -18.65 14.31 7.16
C LEU A 118 -18.23 15.77 6.95
N GLY A 119 -18.60 16.33 5.80
CA GLY A 119 -18.53 17.77 5.57
C GLY A 119 -19.84 18.43 6.01
N ALA A 120 -19.76 19.39 6.93
CA ALA A 120 -20.91 20.13 7.41
C ALA A 120 -20.80 21.60 7.00
N ILE A 121 -21.91 22.16 6.52
CA ILE A 121 -22.03 23.57 6.14
C ILE A 121 -22.93 24.23 7.18
N ALA A 122 -22.40 25.19 7.93
CA ALA A 122 -23.16 25.93 8.93
C ALA A 122 -23.62 27.29 8.37
N THR A 123 -24.90 27.63 8.54
CA THR A 123 -25.44 28.95 8.19
C THR A 123 -25.49 29.84 9.41
N GLY A 124 -25.09 31.11 9.27
CA GLY A 124 -25.12 32.11 10.34
C GLY A 124 -23.79 32.82 10.50
N ASN A 125 -23.62 33.53 11.63
CA ASN A 125 -22.41 34.30 11.93
C ASN A 125 -21.70 33.86 13.23
N GLN A 126 -22.15 32.77 13.85
CA GLN A 126 -21.57 32.23 15.08
C GLN A 126 -21.11 30.79 14.84
N ALA A 127 -20.03 30.40 15.51
CA ALA A 127 -19.56 29.03 15.48
C ALA A 127 -20.55 28.11 16.21
N VAL A 128 -20.79 26.93 15.64
CA VAL A 128 -21.66 25.90 16.19
C VAL A 128 -20.80 24.79 16.76
N THR A 129 -20.96 24.52 18.05
CA THR A 129 -20.28 23.41 18.72
C THR A 129 -21.16 22.18 18.70
N LEU A 130 -20.67 21.10 18.10
CA LEU A 130 -21.28 19.77 18.16
C LEU A 130 -20.65 18.99 19.31
N PRO A 131 -21.40 18.66 20.37
CA PRO A 131 -20.87 17.83 21.45
C PRO A 131 -20.56 16.40 20.96
N PRO A 132 -19.75 15.63 21.71
CA PRO A 132 -19.61 14.20 21.45
C PRO A 132 -20.98 13.51 21.53
N ARG A 133 -21.12 12.40 20.80
CA ARG A 133 -22.36 11.61 20.62
C ARG A 133 -23.47 12.34 19.86
N THR A 134 -23.11 13.34 19.06
CA THR A 134 -24.07 13.93 18.11
C THR A 134 -24.35 12.91 17.01
N GLY A 135 -25.61 12.49 16.89
CA GLY A 135 -26.03 11.45 15.96
C GLY A 135 -26.27 11.97 14.54
N PHE A 136 -25.72 11.29 13.55
CA PHE A 136 -25.96 11.48 12.12
C PHE A 136 -26.58 10.21 11.54
N ARG A 137 -27.69 10.35 10.82
CA ARG A 137 -28.34 9.21 10.18
C ARG A 137 -28.06 9.23 8.68
N SER A 138 -27.53 8.15 8.15
CA SER A 138 -27.45 7.97 6.70
C SER A 138 -28.83 7.67 6.13
N ASP A 139 -29.02 7.91 4.84
CA ASP A 139 -30.15 7.31 4.13
C ASP A 139 -29.91 5.80 3.91
N ALA A 140 -30.96 5.09 3.53
CA ALA A 140 -30.86 3.70 3.10
C ALA A 140 -30.10 3.63 1.76
N PHE A 141 -29.26 2.63 1.59
CA PHE A 141 -28.51 2.42 0.35
C PHE A 141 -28.74 1.01 -0.17
N GLY A 142 -29.39 0.88 -1.32
CA GLY A 142 -29.78 -0.42 -1.88
C GLY A 142 -30.67 -1.20 -0.90
N ASP A 143 -30.23 -2.40 -0.52
CA ASP A 143 -30.91 -3.27 0.45
C ASP A 143 -30.43 -3.05 1.91
N GLU A 144 -29.53 -2.09 2.16
CA GLU A 144 -29.01 -1.81 3.50
C GLU A 144 -29.88 -0.79 4.24
N PRO A 145 -30.31 -1.07 5.49
CA PRO A 145 -31.09 -0.12 6.28
C PRO A 145 -30.26 1.11 6.69
N PRO A 146 -30.91 2.26 6.97
CA PRO A 146 -30.24 3.46 7.47
C PRO A 146 -29.34 3.18 8.67
N GLN A 147 -28.12 3.69 8.64
CA GLN A 147 -27.14 3.56 9.73
C GLN A 147 -27.04 4.87 10.52
N ILE A 148 -26.75 4.73 11.81
CA ILE A 148 -26.52 5.87 12.70
C ILE A 148 -25.03 5.93 13.02
N PHE A 149 -24.44 7.09 12.76
CA PHE A 149 -23.09 7.44 13.15
C PHE A 149 -23.14 8.46 14.29
N GLU A 150 -22.07 8.52 15.09
CA GLU A 150 -21.96 9.49 16.17
C GLU A 150 -20.59 10.14 16.18
N THR A 151 -20.52 11.38 16.66
CA THR A 151 -19.24 12.06 16.89
C THR A 151 -18.54 11.49 18.12
N GLU A 152 -17.27 11.14 18.00
CA GLU A 152 -16.49 10.67 19.17
C GLU A 152 -16.05 11.83 20.08
N GLN A 153 -15.80 13.00 19.49
CA GLN A 153 -15.26 14.17 20.15
C GLN A 153 -16.06 15.42 19.79
N GLU A 154 -15.94 16.46 20.60
CA GLU A 154 -16.52 17.77 20.30
C GLU A 154 -15.94 18.31 18.98
N GLN A 155 -16.80 18.85 18.11
CA GLN A 155 -16.41 19.46 16.85
C GLN A 155 -16.94 20.89 16.77
N LEU A 156 -16.09 21.83 16.37
CA LEU A 156 -16.46 23.22 16.16
C LEU A 156 -16.63 23.47 14.65
N ILE A 157 -17.83 23.85 14.23
CA ILE A 157 -18.13 24.22 12.84
C ILE A 157 -18.28 25.74 12.76
N HIS A 158 -17.41 26.41 12.03
CA HIS A 158 -17.45 27.86 11.88
C HIS A 158 -17.97 28.25 10.49
N PRO A 159 -18.99 29.12 10.36
CA PRO A 159 -19.50 29.53 9.03
C PRO A 159 -18.44 30.10 8.06
N LEU A 160 -17.38 30.74 8.56
CA LEU A 160 -16.27 31.27 7.75
C LEU A 160 -15.48 30.17 7.00
N THR A 161 -15.53 28.91 7.47
CA THR A 161 -14.85 27.80 6.75
C THR A 161 -15.58 27.40 5.48
N ASN A 162 -16.86 27.76 5.33
CA ASN A 162 -17.61 27.51 4.10
C ASN A 162 -17.06 28.30 2.90
N GLU A 163 -16.43 29.46 3.18
CA GLU A 163 -15.91 30.38 2.17
C GLU A 163 -14.42 30.16 1.88
N TRP A 164 -13.80 29.15 2.50
CA TRP A 164 -12.41 28.83 2.25
C TRP A 164 -12.21 28.41 0.80
N GLN A 165 -11.48 29.25 0.06
CA GLN A 165 -11.06 28.92 -1.28
C GLN A 165 -9.81 28.05 -1.21
N VAL A 166 -9.86 26.88 -1.84
CA VAL A 166 -8.66 26.06 -2.03
C VAL A 166 -7.77 26.79 -3.02
N ALA A 167 -6.57 27.16 -2.59
CA ALA A 167 -5.59 27.73 -3.51
C ALA A 167 -5.32 26.73 -4.64
N PRO A 168 -5.24 27.18 -5.91
CA PRO A 168 -4.92 26.29 -7.02
C PRO A 168 -3.58 25.61 -6.73
N THR A 169 -3.58 24.28 -6.77
CA THR A 169 -2.34 23.50 -6.60
C THR A 169 -1.53 23.65 -7.87
N ARG A 170 -0.34 24.26 -7.78
CA ARG A 170 0.60 24.31 -8.90
C ARG A 170 1.40 23.01 -8.94
N ASP A 171 1.39 22.34 -10.09
CA ASP A 171 2.33 21.26 -10.33
C ASP A 171 3.76 21.81 -10.23
N ARG A 172 4.62 21.07 -9.53
CA ARG A 172 6.03 21.44 -9.37
C ARG A 172 6.88 21.07 -10.59
N ASN A 173 6.30 20.30 -11.49
CA ASN A 173 6.95 19.74 -12.67
C ASN A 173 6.64 20.57 -13.90
N PHE A 174 7.53 20.56 -14.88
CA PHE A 174 7.39 21.33 -16.10
C PHE A 174 6.19 20.84 -16.94
N PRO A 175 5.16 21.68 -17.17
CA PRO A 175 3.93 21.26 -17.84
C PRO A 175 4.05 21.18 -19.38
N GLY A 176 5.24 21.46 -19.94
CA GLY A 176 5.46 21.55 -21.39
C GLY A 176 5.34 22.96 -21.95
N GLU A 177 4.85 23.91 -21.16
CA GLU A 177 4.71 25.32 -21.55
C GLU A 177 5.58 26.21 -20.67
N LEU A 178 6.25 27.19 -21.28
CA LEU A 178 7.08 28.16 -20.58
C LEU A 178 6.22 29.35 -20.18
N LEU A 179 5.81 29.37 -18.92
CA LEU A 179 5.08 30.48 -18.30
C LEU A 179 6.04 31.29 -17.43
N LEU A 180 6.14 32.59 -17.67
CA LEU A 180 7.03 33.50 -16.94
C LEU A 180 6.24 34.52 -16.13
N GLU A 181 6.69 34.78 -14.91
CA GLU A 181 6.17 35.85 -14.04
C GLU A 181 6.73 37.20 -14.52
N GLN A 182 5.85 38.04 -15.08
CA GLN A 182 6.03 39.45 -15.44
C GLN A 182 7.47 39.89 -15.79
N THR A 183 7.94 39.52 -16.99
CA THR A 183 9.19 40.04 -17.57
C THR A 183 8.95 40.58 -18.98
N SER A 184 9.56 41.70 -19.36
CA SER A 184 9.44 42.21 -20.73
C SER A 184 10.36 41.41 -21.66
N LEU A 185 9.76 40.55 -22.49
CA LEU A 185 10.46 39.88 -23.59
C LEU A 185 9.93 40.39 -24.92
N SER A 186 10.84 40.68 -25.83
CA SER A 186 10.52 41.10 -27.19
C SER A 186 10.56 39.89 -28.15
N PRO A 187 9.71 39.87 -29.20
CA PRO A 187 9.85 38.92 -30.28
C PRO A 187 11.25 38.99 -30.90
N ASP A 188 11.78 37.84 -31.33
CA ASP A 188 13.12 37.66 -31.90
C ASP A 188 14.30 37.86 -30.92
N GLN A 189 14.02 38.09 -29.63
CA GLN A 189 15.06 38.21 -28.60
C GLN A 189 15.78 36.88 -28.34
N LEU A 190 17.11 36.93 -28.22
CA LEU A 190 17.92 35.78 -27.81
C LEU A 190 17.70 35.46 -26.34
N VAL A 191 17.44 34.18 -26.06
CA VAL A 191 17.25 33.64 -24.72
C VAL A 191 18.05 32.36 -24.53
N LEU A 192 18.50 32.13 -23.31
CA LEU A 192 19.15 30.90 -22.88
C LEU A 192 18.29 30.26 -21.79
N LEU A 193 17.70 29.12 -22.10
CA LEU A 193 17.02 28.30 -21.10
C LEU A 193 18.04 27.36 -20.45
N SER A 194 17.99 27.25 -19.13
CA SER A 194 18.88 26.38 -18.36
C SER A 194 18.09 25.53 -17.38
N TRP A 195 18.44 24.25 -17.27
CA TRP A 195 17.93 23.35 -16.25
C TRP A 195 18.99 22.33 -15.84
N GLY A 196 19.35 22.32 -14.56
CA GLY A 196 20.51 21.56 -14.09
C GLY A 196 21.78 21.94 -14.87
N ASN A 197 22.41 20.95 -15.50
CA ASN A 197 23.61 21.15 -16.34
C ASN A 197 23.29 21.24 -17.85
N GLN A 198 22.01 21.30 -18.22
CA GLN A 198 21.58 21.43 -19.61
C GLN A 198 21.25 22.88 -19.93
N HIS A 199 21.65 23.30 -21.13
CA HIS A 199 21.43 24.65 -21.64
C HIS A 199 20.86 24.56 -23.06
N HIS A 200 19.87 25.40 -23.35
CA HIS A 200 19.24 25.48 -24.66
C HIS A 200 19.13 26.93 -25.09
N GLY A 201 19.85 27.29 -26.13
CA GLY A 201 19.77 28.63 -26.74
C GLY A 201 18.66 28.67 -27.79
N GLY A 202 17.92 29.77 -27.82
CA GLY A 202 16.92 29.99 -28.87
C GLY A 202 16.47 31.45 -28.95
N ARG A 203 15.51 31.69 -29.83
CA ARG A 203 14.88 33.01 -30.01
C ARG A 203 13.41 32.94 -29.63
N VAL A 204 12.92 34.02 -29.03
CA VAL A 204 11.51 34.18 -28.69
C VAL A 204 10.69 34.34 -29.98
N GLN A 205 9.81 33.38 -30.28
CA GLN A 205 8.94 33.42 -31.45
C GLN A 205 7.62 34.13 -31.14
N GLN A 206 7.02 33.81 -30.00
CA GLN A 206 5.72 34.33 -29.58
C GLN A 206 5.72 34.55 -28.07
N VAL A 207 5.12 35.66 -27.65
CA VAL A 207 4.85 36.00 -26.25
C VAL A 207 3.38 36.35 -26.14
N GLU A 208 2.64 35.61 -25.32
CA GLU A 208 1.20 35.81 -25.12
C GLU A 208 0.91 35.94 -23.62
N ALA A 209 0.09 36.92 -23.24
CA ALA A 209 -0.32 37.12 -21.86
C ALA A 209 -1.54 36.25 -21.53
N ILE A 210 -1.41 35.38 -20.54
CA ILE A 210 -2.46 34.47 -20.10
C ILE A 210 -2.80 34.76 -18.64
N ALA A 211 -4.09 34.97 -18.35
CA ALA A 211 -4.60 35.01 -17.00
C ALA A 211 -4.73 33.58 -16.45
N ALA A 212 -3.96 33.25 -15.43
CA ALA A 212 -4.00 31.94 -14.80
C ALA A 212 -5.05 31.87 -13.69
N LEU A 213 -5.39 30.64 -13.29
CA LEU A 213 -6.43 30.33 -12.28
C LEU A 213 -6.12 30.86 -10.88
N ASP A 214 -4.88 31.28 -10.63
CA ASP A 214 -4.43 31.90 -9.40
C ASP A 214 -4.64 33.42 -9.38
N GLY A 215 -5.24 33.99 -10.43
CA GLY A 215 -5.48 35.42 -10.58
C GLY A 215 -4.26 36.21 -11.06
N ASN A 216 -3.12 35.57 -11.27
CA ASN A 216 -1.92 36.21 -11.80
C ASN A 216 -1.90 36.15 -13.34
N THR A 217 -1.24 37.11 -13.95
CA THR A 217 -1.00 37.11 -15.39
C THR A 217 0.41 36.62 -15.69
N TYR A 218 0.51 35.59 -16.52
CA TYR A 218 1.75 34.97 -16.97
C TYR A 218 2.02 35.29 -18.43
N LEU A 219 3.28 35.28 -18.82
CA LEU A 219 3.66 35.32 -20.23
C LEU A 219 4.00 33.91 -20.72
N GLN A 220 3.20 33.39 -21.65
CA GLN A 220 3.49 32.16 -22.35
C GLN A 220 4.49 32.45 -23.48
N VAL A 221 5.65 31.81 -23.43
CA VAL A 221 6.75 32.04 -24.37
C VAL A 221 7.02 30.80 -25.20
N ARG A 222 7.04 30.97 -26.52
CA ARG A 222 7.50 29.94 -27.46
C ARG A 222 8.90 30.28 -27.96
N ILE A 223 9.83 29.34 -27.82
CA ILE A 223 11.23 29.49 -28.23
C ILE A 223 11.49 28.64 -29.48
N THR A 224 12.23 29.19 -30.45
CA THR A 224 12.71 28.46 -31.63
C THR A 224 14.24 28.38 -31.62
N PRO A 225 14.85 27.18 -31.74
CA PRO A 225 14.21 25.86 -31.79
C PRO A 225 13.53 25.48 -30.44
N PRO A 226 12.50 24.62 -30.44
CA PRO A 226 11.82 24.24 -29.21
C PRO A 226 12.76 23.46 -28.27
N PRO A 227 12.75 23.74 -26.95
CA PRO A 227 13.58 23.04 -25.99
C PRO A 227 13.02 21.63 -25.72
N ALA A 228 13.89 20.62 -25.68
CA ALA A 228 13.54 19.24 -25.35
C ALA A 228 13.66 19.00 -23.83
N ILE A 229 12.72 19.54 -23.07
CA ILE A 229 12.66 19.40 -21.60
C ILE A 229 11.76 18.22 -21.25
N ASP A 230 12.24 17.33 -20.38
CA ASP A 230 11.38 16.28 -19.81
C ASP A 230 10.36 16.89 -18.85
N THR A 231 9.12 16.39 -18.91
CA THR A 231 8.03 16.68 -17.98
C THR A 231 8.37 16.40 -16.51
N ASN A 232 9.40 15.61 -16.21
CA ASN A 232 9.85 15.35 -14.83
C ASN A 232 10.75 16.43 -14.24
N VAL A 233 11.16 17.44 -15.02
CA VAL A 233 12.01 18.52 -14.54
C VAL A 233 11.21 19.44 -13.62
N GLN A 234 11.72 19.71 -12.41
CA GLN A 234 11.10 20.65 -11.47
C GLN A 234 11.23 22.10 -11.96
N LEU A 235 10.16 22.88 -11.85
CA LEU A 235 10.11 24.29 -12.22
C LEU A 235 11.16 25.15 -11.49
N SER A 236 11.50 24.80 -10.24
CA SER A 236 12.54 25.50 -9.47
C SER A 236 13.94 25.41 -10.08
N ASN A 237 14.17 24.42 -10.96
CA ASN A 237 15.45 24.21 -11.62
C ASN A 237 15.50 24.87 -13.00
N LEU A 238 14.39 25.43 -13.49
CA LEU A 238 14.30 26.09 -14.79
C LEU A 238 14.57 27.58 -14.64
N GLN A 239 15.52 28.08 -15.42
CA GLN A 239 15.82 29.51 -15.50
C GLN A 239 15.93 29.95 -16.95
N LEU A 240 15.29 31.07 -17.29
CA LEU A 240 15.42 31.73 -18.57
C LEU A 240 16.29 32.98 -18.41
N LEU A 241 17.41 33.01 -19.13
CA LEU A 241 18.38 34.09 -19.09
C LEU A 241 18.36 34.87 -20.42
N THR A 242 18.53 36.18 -20.34
CA THR A 242 18.71 37.05 -21.50
C THR A 242 20.12 37.66 -21.48
N PRO A 243 20.77 37.85 -22.64
CA PRO A 243 22.09 38.46 -22.69
C PRO A 243 22.01 39.95 -22.33
N THR A 244 22.80 40.38 -21.35
CA THR A 244 22.87 41.79 -20.90
C THR A 244 24.17 42.49 -21.28
N VAL A 245 25.19 41.75 -21.73
CA VAL A 245 26.51 42.28 -22.07
C VAL A 245 26.74 42.19 -23.58
N SER A 246 27.27 43.26 -24.16
CA SER A 246 27.74 43.28 -25.56
C SER A 246 29.27 43.42 -25.60
N ALA A 247 29.90 42.77 -26.58
CA ALA A 247 31.33 42.83 -26.82
C ALA A 247 31.61 43.05 -28.31
N ARG A 248 32.75 43.67 -28.64
CA ARG A 248 33.20 43.87 -30.02
C ARG A 248 34.29 42.86 -30.36
N LEU A 249 34.22 42.27 -31.55
CA LEU A 249 35.23 41.32 -32.03
C LEU A 249 36.38 42.06 -32.73
N ASN A 250 37.62 41.71 -32.36
CA ASN A 250 38.85 42.00 -33.12
C ASN A 250 39.06 43.45 -33.59
N LEU A 251 38.97 44.45 -32.70
CA LEU A 251 39.54 45.77 -32.97
C LEU A 251 41.04 45.74 -32.67
N SER A 252 41.86 45.24 -33.60
CA SER A 252 43.30 45.53 -33.56
C SER A 252 43.46 47.03 -33.76
N ARG A 253 44.00 47.75 -32.77
CA ARG A 253 44.36 49.16 -32.95
C ARG A 253 45.40 49.23 -34.07
N VAL A 254 45.01 49.66 -35.27
CA VAL A 254 45.98 50.16 -36.25
C VAL A 254 46.53 51.45 -35.65
N PRO A 255 47.82 51.52 -35.27
CA PRO A 255 48.38 52.77 -34.79
C PRO A 255 48.38 53.77 -35.95
N PRO A 256 48.07 55.05 -35.73
CA PRO A 256 48.18 56.05 -36.79
C PRO A 256 49.64 56.12 -37.29
N PRO A 257 49.89 56.35 -38.59
CA PRO A 257 51.24 56.45 -39.12
C PRO A 257 51.93 57.70 -38.55
N SER A 258 52.79 57.52 -37.56
CA SER A 258 53.70 58.58 -37.12
C SER A 258 54.85 58.70 -38.11
N MET A 259 54.91 59.85 -38.80
CA MET A 259 56.04 60.23 -39.65
C MET A 259 57.31 60.44 -38.80
N THR A 260 58.28 59.55 -39.07
CA THR A 260 59.75 59.76 -39.11
C THR A 260 60.58 59.95 -37.82
N PRO A 261 61.84 59.45 -37.83
CA PRO A 261 62.56 58.94 -36.66
C PRO A 261 63.72 59.86 -36.22
N PRO A 262 64.40 59.56 -35.10
CA PRO A 262 65.80 59.93 -34.93
C PRO A 262 66.76 58.75 -34.77
N SER A 263 68.02 59.10 -34.94
CA SER A 263 69.21 58.39 -35.37
C SER A 263 69.90 57.45 -34.36
N LEU A 264 70.43 56.36 -34.93
CA LEU A 264 71.70 55.62 -34.68
C LEU A 264 72.42 55.72 -33.32
N GLY A 265 72.54 54.53 -32.69
CA GLY A 265 73.72 54.04 -31.95
C GLY A 265 73.88 54.57 -30.52
N SER A 266 74.22 53.80 -29.49
CA SER A 266 74.76 52.44 -29.38
C SER A 266 74.94 52.07 -27.89
N PHE A 267 75.04 50.76 -27.60
CA PHE A 267 75.60 50.10 -26.39
C PHE A 267 74.75 49.90 -25.12
N GLU A 268 74.13 48.71 -25.08
CA GLU A 268 74.29 47.54 -24.17
C GLU A 268 75.01 47.60 -22.80
N PHE A 269 74.54 46.70 -21.91
CA PHE A 269 74.96 46.21 -20.57
C PHE A 269 74.61 47.09 -19.35
N ASP A 270 74.22 46.59 -18.16
CA ASP A 270 73.73 45.31 -17.59
C ASP A 270 73.45 45.60 -16.09
N GLN A 271 72.67 44.72 -15.45
CA GLN A 271 72.61 44.38 -14.03
C GLN A 271 71.56 44.97 -13.07
N SER A 272 70.99 44.00 -12.34
CA SER A 272 70.23 44.05 -11.09
C SER A 272 68.74 44.40 -11.26
N ASN A 273 67.77 43.56 -10.86
CA ASN A 273 67.72 42.78 -9.65
C ASN A 273 66.62 41.69 -9.68
N SER A 274 66.84 40.72 -8.81
CA SER A 274 66.16 39.44 -8.62
C SER A 274 64.73 39.51 -8.04
N VAL A 275 63.92 38.54 -8.48
CA VAL A 275 63.14 37.56 -7.68
C VAL A 275 62.34 38.05 -6.46
N ALA A 276 61.01 37.83 -6.48
CA ALA A 276 60.32 36.99 -5.48
C ALA A 276 58.84 36.73 -5.85
N GLN A 277 58.42 35.51 -5.53
CA GLN A 277 57.12 34.86 -5.75
C GLN A 277 55.97 35.43 -4.88
N ALA A 278 54.71 35.15 -5.26
CA ALA A 278 53.83 34.18 -4.58
C ALA A 278 52.32 34.42 -4.88
N GLN A 279 51.63 33.29 -5.06
CA GLN A 279 50.18 33.10 -5.24
C GLN A 279 49.34 33.54 -4.03
N LEU A 280 48.04 33.84 -4.22
CA LEU A 280 46.92 32.96 -3.82
C LEU A 280 45.54 33.54 -4.14
N ALA A 281 44.59 32.60 -4.17
CA ALA A 281 43.22 32.60 -4.63
C ALA A 281 42.23 33.51 -3.89
N VAL A 282 41.12 33.83 -4.59
CA VAL A 282 39.76 33.39 -4.24
C VAL A 282 39.10 32.88 -5.51
#